data_AF-A0A540MZ65-F1
#
_entry.id   AF-A0A540MZ65-F1
#
_cell.length_a   1.000
_cell.length_b   1.000
_cell.length_c   1.000
_cell.angle_alpha   90.00
_cell.angle_beta   90.00
_cell.angle_gamma   90.00
#
_symmetry.space_group_name_H-M   'P 1'
#
loop_
_entity.id
_entity.type
_entity.pdbx_description
1 polymer ?
#
loop_
_entity_poly.entity_id
_entity_poly.type
_entity_poly.pdbx_seq_one_letter_code
_entity_poly.pdbx_strand_id
1 'polypeptide(L)'
;MTRSYFSKLSIEGNCSLVFITKKQSKGTKRKTRQAKALEAKKAPRTFLELVHEANLDSLPPYVPSYLKAAVGPPSSTSCRHFCTVCGSAATYTCVRCGVRFCSGRCQNIHNDTRCLKFVA
;
A
#
# COMPACT_ATOMS: atom_id res chain seq x y z
N MET A 1 -2.96 9.77 -34.06
CA MET A 1 -2.14 8.73 -33.41
C MET A 1 -0.83 9.36 -32.95
N THR A 2 -0.81 9.96 -31.77
CA THR A 2 0.39 10.62 -31.23
C THR A 2 0.34 10.56 -29.70
N ARG A 3 1.18 9.71 -29.10
CA ARG A 3 1.94 10.00 -27.87
C ARG A 3 2.82 8.78 -27.56
N SER A 4 4.12 8.86 -27.82
CA SER A 4 5.14 9.49 -26.96
C SER A 4 5.68 8.49 -25.94
N TYR A 5 6.85 7.97 -26.27
CA TYR A 5 8.00 7.72 -25.39
C TYR A 5 7.67 7.20 -23.98
N PHE A 6 7.48 5.89 -23.89
CA PHE A 6 7.77 5.14 -22.67
C PHE A 6 9.30 5.08 -22.54
N SER A 7 9.91 6.14 -22.01
CA SER A 7 11.34 6.16 -21.70
C SER A 7 11.61 5.11 -20.63
N LYS A 8 12.38 4.07 -21.01
CA LYS A 8 13.04 3.16 -20.09
C LYS A 8 13.83 3.99 -19.09
N LEU A 9 13.33 4.11 -17.86
CA LEU A 9 14.15 4.56 -16.75
C LEU A 9 15.05 3.37 -16.42
N SER A 10 16.28 3.39 -16.95
CA SER A 10 17.37 2.53 -16.47
C SER A 10 17.58 2.86 -15.01
N ILE A 11 17.12 1.96 -14.14
CA ILE A 11 17.47 1.96 -12.73
C ILE A 11 18.88 1.36 -12.64
N GLU A 12 19.88 2.12 -13.06
CA GLU A 12 21.25 1.91 -12.62
C GLU A 12 21.40 2.65 -11.29
N GLY A 13 21.06 1.95 -10.21
CA GLY A 13 21.06 2.53 -8.88
C GLY A 13 20.99 1.44 -7.84
N ASN A 14 22.18 0.93 -7.45
CA ASN A 14 22.48 0.07 -6.31
C ASN A 14 21.24 -0.39 -5.53
N CYS A 15 20.61 -1.46 -6.03
CA CYS A 15 19.65 -2.23 -5.27
C CYS A 15 20.45 -2.90 -4.15
N SER A 16 20.55 -2.22 -2.99
CA SER A 16 21.15 -2.77 -1.78
C SER A 16 20.33 -3.98 -1.39
N LEU A 17 20.80 -5.10 -1.92
CA LEU A 17 20.29 -6.43 -1.78
C LEU A 17 20.17 -6.70 -0.28
N VAL A 18 18.95 -6.71 0.24
CA VAL A 18 18.68 -7.23 1.59
C VAL A 18 18.81 -8.74 1.47
N PHE A 19 20.06 -9.22 1.37
CA PHE A 19 20.40 -10.62 1.49
C PHE A 19 19.99 -11.05 2.90
N ILE A 20 18.94 -11.85 3.00
CA ILE A 20 18.69 -12.66 4.20
C ILE A 20 19.81 -13.70 4.23
N THR A 21 20.94 -13.34 4.85
CA THR A 21 22.03 -14.26 5.10
C THR A 21 21.60 -15.20 6.23
N LYS A 22 21.43 -16.49 5.94
CA LYS A 22 21.28 -17.50 6.98
C LYS A 22 22.58 -17.57 7.78
N LYS A 23 22.56 -16.98 8.98
CA LYS A 23 23.72 -16.91 9.88
C LYS A 23 23.96 -18.29 10.51
N GLN A 24 25.04 -18.96 10.12
CA GLN A 24 25.47 -20.22 10.75
C GLN A 24 25.84 -19.99 12.23
N SER A 25 25.42 -20.92 13.09
CA SER A 25 25.65 -20.90 14.53
C SER A 25 27.13 -21.13 14.86
N LYS A 26 27.88 -20.06 15.15
CA LYS A 26 29.20 -20.14 15.80
C LYS A 26 29.02 -20.08 17.32
N GLY A 27 29.75 -20.97 18.00
CA GLY A 27 29.46 -21.46 19.36
C GLY A 27 29.34 -20.44 20.49
N THR A 28 28.81 -20.94 21.60
CA THR A 28 28.45 -20.24 22.83
C THR A 28 29.69 -19.66 23.54
N LYS A 29 30.12 -18.46 23.13
CA LYS A 29 30.98 -17.61 23.98
C LYS A 29 30.11 -16.62 24.75
N ARG A 30 30.44 -16.41 26.03
CA ARG A 30 29.73 -15.50 26.95
C ARG A 30 29.74 -14.08 26.35
N LYS A 31 28.60 -13.63 25.83
CA LYS A 31 28.46 -12.31 25.19
C LYS A 31 28.54 -11.22 26.26
N THR A 32 29.40 -10.23 26.03
CA THR A 32 29.45 -9.01 26.86
C THR A 32 28.12 -8.25 26.76
N ARG A 33 27.81 -7.39 27.75
CA ARG A 33 26.62 -6.51 27.70
C ARG A 33 26.54 -5.72 26.38
N GLN A 34 27.69 -5.31 25.86
CA GLN A 34 27.82 -4.58 24.60
C GLN A 34 27.46 -5.44 23.38
N ALA A 35 27.87 -6.72 23.35
CA ALA A 35 27.48 -7.67 22.31
C ALA A 35 25.98 -8.01 22.35
N LYS A 36 25.35 -8.02 23.54
CA LYS A 36 23.89 -8.19 23.68
C LYS A 36 23.12 -6.97 23.15
N ALA A 37 23.60 -5.75 23.43
CA ALA A 37 23.02 -4.52 22.91
C ALA A 37 23.13 -4.40 21.38
N LEU A 38 24.26 -4.83 20.80
CA LEU A 38 24.46 -4.88 19.34
C LEU A 38 23.54 -5.87 18.62
N GLU A 39 23.18 -6.99 19.26
CA GLU A 39 22.25 -7.96 18.68
C GLU A 39 20.79 -7.50 18.84
N ALA A 40 20.45 -6.75 19.89
CA ALA A 40 19.14 -6.09 20.00
C ALA A 40 18.92 -5.05 18.89
N LYS A 41 19.98 -4.36 18.44
CA LYS A 41 19.93 -3.47 17.26
C LYS A 41 19.74 -4.20 15.92
N LYS A 42 19.89 -5.53 15.88
CA LYS A 42 19.60 -6.38 14.70
C LYS A 42 18.20 -7.00 14.74
N ALA A 43 17.39 -6.67 15.75
CA ALA A 43 15.98 -7.05 15.74
C ALA A 43 15.30 -6.49 14.48
N PRO A 44 14.31 -7.20 13.91
CA PRO A 44 13.54 -6.68 12.79
C PRO A 44 12.89 -5.36 13.20
N ARG A 45 13.15 -4.31 12.42
CA ARG A 45 12.56 -2.99 12.64
C ARG A 45 11.13 -2.97 12.16
N THR A 46 10.30 -2.16 12.81
CA THR A 46 8.95 -1.89 12.32
C THR A 46 9.00 -0.98 11.09
N PHE A 47 7.95 -1.00 10.27
CA PHE A 47 7.85 -0.11 9.11
C PHE A 47 7.98 1.37 9.50
N LEU A 48 7.36 1.78 10.61
CA LEU A 48 7.40 3.16 11.09
C LEU A 48 8.82 3.61 11.47
N GLU A 49 9.60 2.73 12.11
CA GLU A 49 11.00 3.02 12.43
C GLU A 49 11.85 3.22 11.17
N LEU A 50 11.60 2.42 10.12
CA LEU A 50 12.29 2.57 8.83
C LEU A 50 11.93 3.88 8.14
N VAL A 51 10.67 4.31 8.19
CA VAL A 51 10.21 5.59 7.62
C VAL A 51 10.87 6.77 8.33
N HIS A 52 10.96 6.74 9.66
CA HIS A 52 11.57 7.81 10.44
C HIS A 52 13.08 7.95 10.16
N GLU A 53 13.80 6.82 10.09
CA GLU A 53 15.25 6.79 9.83
C GLU A 53 15.60 7.25 8.40
N ALA A 54 14.71 7.04 7.44
CA ALA A 54 14.91 7.47 6.06
C ALA A 54 14.81 9.00 5.87
N ASN A 55 14.37 9.75 6.89
CA ASN A 55 14.29 11.21 6.91
C ASN A 55 13.67 11.80 5.63
N LEU A 56 12.52 11.24 5.22
CA LEU A 56 11.91 11.50 3.90
C LEU A 56 11.50 12.96 3.67
N ASP A 57 11.38 13.76 4.73
CA ASP A 57 11.04 15.19 4.69
C ASP A 57 12.19 16.06 4.17
N SER A 58 13.44 15.63 4.37
CA SER A 58 14.62 16.35 3.85
C SER A 58 14.85 16.13 2.35
N LEU A 59 14.14 15.16 1.74
CA LEU A 59 14.33 14.86 0.33
C LEU A 59 13.81 16.02 -0.55
N PRO A 60 14.55 16.39 -1.61
CA PRO A 60 14.11 17.40 -2.57
C PRO A 60 12.70 17.13 -3.12
N PRO A 61 11.96 18.17 -3.57
CA PRO A 61 10.57 18.03 -4.04
C PRO A 61 10.38 17.07 -5.21
N TYR A 62 11.41 16.90 -6.05
CA TYR A 62 11.36 16.04 -7.24
C TYR A 62 11.52 14.54 -6.91
N VAL A 63 12.05 14.19 -5.73
CA VAL A 63 12.31 12.79 -5.37
C VAL A 63 11.02 12.15 -4.84
N PRO A 64 10.49 11.10 -5.50
CA PRO A 64 9.32 10.38 -5.02
C PRO A 64 9.66 9.63 -3.71
N SER A 65 8.86 9.86 -2.67
CA SER A 65 8.99 9.20 -1.37
C SER A 65 7.66 8.63 -0.92
N TYR A 66 7.65 7.77 0.10
CA TYR A 66 6.42 7.18 0.65
C TYR A 66 5.37 8.25 1.02
N LEU A 67 5.80 9.36 1.61
CA LEU A 67 4.92 10.48 1.99
C LEU A 67 4.39 11.26 0.78
N LYS A 68 5.15 11.30 -0.33
CA LYS A 68 4.82 12.05 -1.56
C LYS A 68 4.13 11.19 -2.62
N ALA A 69 4.08 9.87 -2.44
CA ALA A 69 3.46 8.92 -3.37
C ALA A 69 1.93 8.99 -3.41
N ALA A 70 1.32 10.00 -2.80
CA ALA A 70 -0.11 10.23 -2.88
C ALA A 70 -0.56 10.35 -4.34
N VAL A 71 -1.64 9.65 -4.68
CA VAL A 71 -2.26 9.76 -6.00
C VAL A 71 -2.78 11.20 -6.12
N GLY A 72 -2.30 11.92 -7.14
CA GLY A 72 -2.79 13.27 -7.44
C GLY A 72 -4.31 13.27 -7.71
N PRO A 73 -4.93 14.45 -7.77
CA PRO A 73 -6.36 14.56 -8.06
C PRO A 73 -6.74 13.74 -9.30
N PRO A 74 -7.89 13.02 -9.28
CA PRO A 74 -8.29 12.20 -10.42
C PRO A 74 -8.36 13.06 -11.69
N SER A 75 -7.72 12.58 -12.77
CA SER A 75 -7.65 13.31 -14.05
C SER A 75 -8.97 13.36 -14.83
N SER A 76 -9.96 12.57 -14.41
CA SER A 76 -11.31 12.54 -14.99
C SER A 76 -12.30 13.22 -14.06
N THR A 77 -13.06 14.16 -14.60
CA THR A 77 -14.20 14.80 -13.92
C THR A 77 -15.38 13.84 -13.69
N SER A 78 -15.45 12.73 -14.44
CA SER A 78 -16.49 11.71 -14.22
C SER A 78 -16.05 10.71 -13.16
N CYS A 79 -16.70 10.72 -12.00
CA CYS A 79 -16.60 9.62 -11.05
C CYS A 79 -17.30 8.39 -11.63
N ARG A 80 -16.55 7.31 -11.88
CA ARG A 80 -17.13 6.05 -12.34
C ARG A 80 -17.78 5.33 -11.17
N HIS A 81 -19.03 4.90 -11.35
CA HIS A 81 -19.75 4.13 -10.34
C HIS A 81 -19.64 2.64 -10.64
N PHE A 82 -19.13 1.90 -9.67
CA PHE A 82 -18.97 0.45 -9.75
C PHE A 82 -19.89 -0.26 -8.75
N CYS A 83 -20.29 -1.47 -9.11
CA CYS A 83 -21.09 -2.34 -8.28
C CYS A 83 -20.24 -2.88 -7.12
N THR A 84 -20.72 -2.71 -5.89
CA THR A 84 -20.00 -3.20 -4.69
C THR A 84 -20.01 -4.72 -4.53
N VAL A 85 -20.81 -5.43 -5.34
CA VAL A 85 -20.91 -6.88 -5.31
C VAL A 85 -19.95 -7.54 -6.29
N CYS A 86 -19.90 -7.06 -7.55
CA CYS A 86 -19.15 -7.71 -8.63
C CYS A 86 -18.18 -6.78 -9.39
N GLY A 87 -18.14 -5.48 -9.08
CA GLY A 87 -17.20 -4.53 -9.69
C GLY A 87 -17.56 -4.04 -11.11
N SER A 88 -18.66 -4.50 -11.71
CA SER A 88 -19.13 -3.99 -13.00
C SER A 88 -19.71 -2.56 -12.89
N ALA A 89 -19.97 -1.89 -14.01
CA ALA A 89 -20.59 -0.56 -14.01
C ALA A 89 -21.96 -0.60 -13.32
N ALA A 90 -22.15 0.26 -12.30
CA ALA A 90 -23.40 0.29 -11.55
C ALA A 90 -24.39 1.29 -12.15
N THR A 91 -25.61 0.82 -12.38
CA THR A 91 -26.74 1.61 -12.90
C THR A 91 -27.76 1.91 -11.81
N TYR A 92 -27.80 1.12 -10.75
CA TYR A 92 -28.79 1.23 -9.67
C TYR A 92 -28.16 1.67 -8.35
N THR A 93 -28.95 2.33 -7.51
CA THR A 93 -28.56 2.81 -6.20
C THR A 93 -29.54 2.29 -5.14
N CYS A 94 -29.04 1.74 -4.05
CA CYS A 94 -29.88 1.26 -2.96
C CYS A 94 -30.49 2.43 -2.20
N VAL A 95 -31.81 2.46 -2.09
CA VAL A 95 -32.55 3.51 -1.35
C VAL A 95 -32.32 3.49 0.16
N ARG A 96 -31.80 2.38 0.72
CA ARG A 96 -31.60 2.22 2.17
C ARG A 96 -30.25 2.75 2.65
N CYS A 97 -29.18 2.51 1.89
CA CYS A 97 -27.79 2.81 2.30
C CYS A 97 -26.98 3.56 1.23
N GLY A 98 -27.56 3.89 0.09
CA GLY A 98 -26.90 4.67 -0.97
C GLY A 98 -25.83 3.95 -1.78
N VAL A 99 -25.48 2.70 -1.46
CA VAL A 99 -24.49 1.94 -2.24
C VAL A 99 -25.05 1.52 -3.60
N ARG A 100 -24.16 1.32 -4.57
CA ARG A 100 -24.54 1.05 -5.97
C ARG A 100 -24.36 -0.40 -6.41
N PHE A 101 -25.23 -0.86 -7.29
CA PHE A 101 -25.21 -2.21 -7.87
C PHE A 101 -25.62 -2.24 -9.35
N CYS A 102 -25.28 -3.32 -10.06
CA CYS A 102 -25.48 -3.42 -11.51
C CYS A 102 -26.78 -4.13 -11.93
N SER A 103 -27.35 -5.00 -11.08
CA SER A 103 -28.50 -5.84 -11.44
C SER A 103 -29.28 -6.33 -10.22
N GLY A 104 -30.49 -6.85 -10.44
CA GLY A 104 -31.33 -7.42 -9.36
C GLY A 104 -30.67 -8.58 -8.62
N ARG A 105 -29.84 -9.39 -9.29
CA ARG A 105 -29.03 -10.43 -8.62
C ARG A 105 -28.08 -9.81 -7.59
N CYS A 106 -27.39 -8.74 -7.96
CA CYS A 106 -26.50 -8.02 -7.06
C CYS A 106 -27.28 -7.27 -5.98
N GLN A 107 -28.52 -6.85 -6.25
CA GLN A 107 -29.41 -6.26 -5.25
C GLN A 107 -29.75 -7.26 -4.14
N ASN A 108 -30.08 -8.50 -4.47
CA ASN A 108 -30.39 -9.53 -3.47
C ASN A 108 -29.17 -9.81 -2.59
N ILE A 109 -28.02 -10.08 -3.21
CA ILE A 109 -26.76 -10.29 -2.49
C ILE A 109 -26.40 -9.07 -1.62
N HIS A 110 -26.63 -7.87 -2.15
CA HIS A 110 -26.44 -6.63 -1.40
C HIS A 110 -27.36 -6.56 -0.17
N ASN A 111 -28.66 -6.82 -0.35
CA ASN A 111 -29.64 -6.80 0.74
C ASN A 111 -29.30 -7.80 1.84
N ASP A 112 -28.82 -8.99 1.47
CA ASP A 112 -28.56 -10.08 2.41
C ASP A 112 -27.30 -9.84 3.26
N THR A 113 -26.24 -9.27 2.66
CA THR A 113 -24.89 -9.26 3.28
C THR A 113 -24.21 -7.90 3.38
N ARG A 114 -24.69 -6.88 2.65
CA ARG A 114 -23.98 -5.58 2.50
C ARG A 114 -24.86 -4.36 2.80
N CYS A 115 -26.16 -4.52 3.05
CA CYS A 115 -27.09 -3.39 3.22
C CYS A 115 -27.07 -2.89 4.66
N LEU A 116 -26.14 -1.98 4.95
CA LEU A 116 -25.88 -1.45 6.29
C LEU A 116 -26.85 -0.32 6.68
N LYS A 117 -28.18 -0.52 6.55
CA LYS A 117 -29.18 0.51 6.89
C LYS A 117 -29.02 1.06 8.33
N PHE A 118 -28.39 0.30 9.24
CA PHE A 118 -28.25 0.65 10.67
C PHE A 118 -26.92 0.17 11.30
N VAL A 119 -25.77 0.33 10.63
CA VAL A 119 -24.50 0.20 11.36
C VAL A 119 -24.12 1.57 11.90
N ALA A 120 -24.39 1.76 13.19
CA ALA A 120 -23.92 2.86 14.02
C ALA A 120 -22.46 2.66 14.42
#